data_AF-A0A2V7UAX4-F1
#
_entry.id   AF-A0A2V7UAX4-F1
#
_cell.length_a   1.000
_cell.length_b   1.000
_cell.length_c   1.000
_cell.angle_alpha   90.00
_cell.angle_beta   90.00
_cell.angle_gamma   90.00
#
_symmetry.space_group_name_H-M   'P 1'
#
loop_
_entity.id
_entity.type
_entity.pdbx_description
1 polymer ?
#
loop_
_entity_poly.entity_id
_entity_poly.type
_entity_poly.pdbx_seq_one_letter_code
_entity_poly.pdbx_strand_id
1 'polypeptide(L)'
;MRESVRKAGQRLMVGFHGHEASADVKSMIRDYGAGSVILFARNVASPEQVAELVRELQSEARAAGHELPLLVSVDQEGGRVARMRAPWTEWPPLRALGRQGSEESARKMGEALAAELHACGVRLDFAPVMDVDTNPNNPVIGDRSFSADPDLVGRLGAAMIRGLQGGGVAACAKHFPGHGDTDLDSHLEMPTVEHSRSRLDDVELRPFRKAIEAGVASIMTAHVLVRALDEEVPATLSPRVIDGLLRRELRYDGVVVTDDLEMKAVAQRWAPGPLAVLAAQAGCDLLPVGATHDMQVETLEGLVKAVESGEIPWKAMDEACGRMRRLKERFLLPWRDPDPKAARAAAGAGERVALAREIAQQAGMAL
;
A
#
# COMPACT_ATOMS: atom_id res chain seq x y z
N MET A 1 0.33 -26.85 9.07
CA MET A 1 -0.76 -25.85 8.92
C MET A 1 -1.75 -26.35 7.86
N ARG A 2 -3.07 -26.23 8.09
CA ARG A 2 -4.11 -26.53 7.06
C ARG A 2 -3.94 -25.60 5.86
N GLU A 3 -4.31 -26.05 4.66
CA GLU A 3 -4.14 -25.24 3.45
C GLU A 3 -4.99 -23.96 3.45
N SER A 4 -6.21 -24.02 3.99
CA SER A 4 -7.11 -22.87 4.16
C SER A 4 -6.45 -21.77 4.99
N VAL A 5 -5.91 -22.14 6.15
CA VAL A 5 -5.16 -21.23 7.06
C VAL A 5 -3.96 -20.63 6.33
N ARG A 6 -3.15 -21.45 5.66
CA ARG A 6 -1.97 -20.98 4.92
C ARG A 6 -2.33 -19.96 3.84
N LYS A 7 -3.36 -20.23 3.02
CA LYS A 7 -3.77 -19.32 1.94
C LYS A 7 -4.41 -18.04 2.48
N ALA A 8 -5.25 -18.14 3.52
CA ALA A 8 -5.79 -16.97 4.21
C ALA A 8 -4.66 -16.09 4.79
N GLY A 9 -3.66 -16.70 5.45
CA GLY A 9 -2.49 -16.01 5.95
C GLY A 9 -1.67 -15.30 4.87
N GLN A 10 -1.49 -15.90 3.70
CA GLN A 10 -0.78 -15.24 2.59
C GLN A 10 -1.51 -14.01 2.01
N ARG A 11 -2.79 -13.84 2.31
CA ARG A 11 -3.59 -12.65 1.95
C ARG A 11 -3.69 -11.62 3.07
N LEU A 12 -3.14 -11.90 4.25
CA LEU A 12 -3.15 -11.00 5.39
C LEU A 12 -1.85 -10.18 5.44
N MET A 13 -1.99 -8.89 5.73
CA MET A 13 -0.89 -8.01 6.11
C MET A 13 -1.12 -7.52 7.54
N VAL A 14 -0.22 -7.88 8.44
CA VAL A 14 -0.36 -7.55 9.87
C VAL A 14 0.59 -6.42 10.25
N GLY A 15 0.17 -5.53 11.14
CA GLY A 15 1.09 -4.63 11.84
C GLY A 15 1.18 -4.95 13.33
N PHE A 16 2.05 -4.24 14.05
CA PHE A 16 2.28 -4.47 15.48
C PHE A 16 2.88 -3.21 16.14
N HIS A 17 3.07 -3.27 17.46
CA HIS A 17 3.66 -2.19 18.25
C HIS A 17 5.07 -2.55 18.71
N GLY A 18 5.93 -1.54 18.83
CA GLY A 18 7.31 -1.69 19.31
C GLY A 18 8.34 -1.79 18.19
N HIS A 19 9.61 -1.68 18.58
CA HIS A 19 10.78 -1.69 17.69
C HIS A 19 11.39 -3.08 17.48
N GLU A 20 10.78 -4.11 18.07
CA GLU A 20 11.19 -5.52 18.00
C GLU A 20 9.95 -6.35 17.66
N ALA A 21 10.11 -7.53 17.06
CA ALA A 21 8.97 -8.36 16.68
C ALA A 21 8.27 -8.89 17.94
N SER A 22 7.04 -8.44 18.19
CA SER A 22 6.23 -8.89 19.32
C SER A 22 5.88 -10.38 19.23
N ALA A 23 5.52 -10.98 20.37
CA ALA A 23 5.04 -12.36 20.40
C ALA A 23 3.82 -12.56 19.47
N ASP A 24 2.94 -11.55 19.39
CA ASP A 24 1.73 -11.56 18.58
C ASP A 24 2.03 -11.61 17.07
N VAL A 25 2.93 -10.76 16.56
CA VAL A 25 3.28 -10.79 15.13
C VAL A 25 4.02 -12.08 14.78
N LYS A 26 4.85 -12.60 15.68
CA LYS A 26 5.51 -13.90 15.52
C LYS A 26 4.50 -15.05 15.46
N SER A 27 3.46 -14.99 16.29
CA SER A 27 2.33 -15.93 16.25
C SER A 27 1.59 -15.87 14.91
N MET A 28 1.27 -14.67 14.40
CA MET A 28 0.64 -14.50 13.09
C MET A 28 1.47 -15.10 11.94
N ILE A 29 2.79 -14.93 11.98
CA ILE A 29 3.69 -15.49 10.97
C ILE A 29 3.77 -17.01 11.06
N ARG A 30 3.99 -17.54 12.28
CA ARG A 30 4.28 -18.95 12.51
C ARG A 30 3.04 -19.84 12.45
N ASP A 31 1.98 -19.44 13.16
CA ASP A 31 0.82 -20.30 13.42
C ASP A 31 -0.29 -20.08 12.38
N TYR A 32 -0.37 -18.87 11.81
CA TYR A 32 -1.39 -18.49 10.84
C TYR A 32 -0.85 -18.23 9.43
N GLY A 33 0.47 -18.24 9.24
CA GLY A 33 1.09 -18.15 7.92
C GLY A 33 0.93 -16.77 7.28
N ALA A 34 0.82 -15.71 8.10
CA ALA A 34 0.74 -14.32 7.64
C ALA A 34 1.89 -14.01 6.66
N GLY A 35 1.54 -13.62 5.44
CA GLY A 35 2.51 -13.47 4.35
C GLY A 35 3.14 -12.08 4.26
N SER A 36 2.59 -11.09 4.94
CA SER A 36 2.99 -9.69 4.80
C SER A 36 2.92 -8.96 6.13
N VAL A 37 3.76 -7.92 6.27
CA VAL A 37 3.84 -7.09 7.47
C VAL A 37 3.90 -5.62 7.05
N ILE A 38 3.13 -4.75 7.72
CA ILE A 38 3.21 -3.29 7.54
C ILE A 38 3.91 -2.65 8.74
N LEU A 39 4.87 -1.76 8.46
CA LEU A 39 5.55 -0.96 9.46
C LEU A 39 4.96 0.44 9.54
N PHE A 40 4.79 0.92 10.77
CA PHE A 40 4.37 2.28 11.10
C PHE A 40 5.51 3.03 11.81
N ALA A 41 5.32 4.32 12.08
CA ALA A 41 6.30 5.13 12.82
C ALA A 41 6.63 4.53 14.19
N ARG A 42 5.67 3.82 14.82
CA ARG A 42 5.84 3.07 16.08
C ARG A 42 6.80 1.87 15.99
N ASN A 43 7.28 1.52 14.79
CA ASN A 43 8.23 0.43 14.55
C ASN A 43 9.61 0.95 14.10
N VAL A 44 9.76 2.27 13.94
CA VAL A 44 10.93 2.90 13.29
C VAL A 44 11.69 3.77 14.28
N ALA A 45 12.87 3.33 14.68
CA ALA A 45 13.78 4.07 15.56
C ALA A 45 15.09 4.49 14.86
N SER A 46 15.73 3.58 14.11
CA SER A 46 16.93 3.88 13.33
C SER A 46 17.07 2.92 12.14
N PRO A 47 17.88 3.25 11.11
CA PRO A 47 18.06 2.38 9.95
C PRO A 47 18.55 0.97 10.32
N GLU A 48 19.49 0.90 11.26
CA GLU A 48 20.02 -0.38 11.76
C GLU A 48 18.94 -1.19 12.49
N GLN A 49 18.15 -0.53 13.35
CA GLN A 49 17.09 -1.18 14.10
C GLN A 49 16.00 -1.71 13.16
N VAL A 50 15.58 -0.95 12.15
CA VAL A 50 14.57 -1.43 11.18
C VAL A 50 15.11 -2.63 10.39
N ALA A 51 16.38 -2.59 9.96
CA ALA A 51 16.99 -3.74 9.30
C ALA A 51 17.04 -4.98 10.20
N GLU A 52 17.35 -4.83 11.49
CA GLU A 52 17.34 -5.93 12.45
C GLU A 52 15.92 -6.47 12.67
N LEU A 53 14.93 -5.59 12.83
CA LEU A 53 13.52 -5.95 12.95
C LEU A 53 13.05 -6.75 11.74
N VAL A 54 13.38 -6.31 10.52
CA VAL A 54 13.03 -7.06 9.32
C VAL A 54 13.74 -8.40 9.28
N ARG A 55 15.01 -8.49 9.68
CA ARG A 55 15.71 -9.78 9.78
C ARG A 55 15.02 -10.73 10.77
N GLU A 56 14.61 -10.22 11.93
CA GLU A 56 13.88 -10.99 12.94
C GLU A 56 12.59 -11.57 12.35
N LEU A 57 11.77 -10.73 11.71
CA LEU A 57 10.53 -11.17 11.04
C LEU A 57 10.79 -12.21 9.95
N GLN A 58 11.82 -12.01 9.12
CA GLN A 58 12.18 -12.98 8.07
C GLN A 58 12.70 -14.29 8.65
N SER A 59 13.45 -14.26 9.75
CA SER A 59 13.92 -15.45 10.47
C SER A 59 12.76 -16.29 10.98
N GLU A 60 11.74 -15.64 11.56
CA GLU A 60 10.51 -16.30 12.01
C GLU A 60 9.76 -16.96 10.85
N ALA A 61 9.65 -16.29 9.70
CA ALA A 61 9.02 -16.87 8.51
C ALA A 61 9.81 -18.07 7.95
N ARG A 62 11.15 -18.01 7.92
CA ARG A 62 11.99 -19.15 7.53
C ARG A 62 11.81 -20.33 8.48
N ALA A 63 11.86 -20.08 9.78
CA ALA A 63 11.69 -21.11 10.81
C ALA A 63 10.31 -21.77 10.74
N ALA A 64 9.28 -20.99 10.39
CA ALA A 64 7.91 -21.48 10.16
C ALA A 64 7.72 -22.20 8.81
N GLY A 65 8.74 -22.25 7.94
CA GLY A 65 8.72 -22.96 6.67
C GLY A 65 7.97 -22.23 5.55
N HIS A 66 7.95 -20.89 5.56
CA HIS A 66 7.42 -20.11 4.44
C HIS A 66 8.26 -20.36 3.18
N GLU A 67 7.59 -20.53 2.03
CA GLU A 67 8.25 -20.77 0.74
C GLU A 67 8.88 -19.48 0.17
N LEU A 68 8.23 -18.34 0.42
CA LEU A 68 8.67 -17.02 -0.04
C LEU A 68 8.82 -16.08 1.15
N PRO A 69 9.65 -15.03 1.04
CA PRO A 69 9.87 -14.09 2.12
C PRO A 69 8.59 -13.35 2.51
N LEU A 70 8.57 -12.78 3.71
CA LEU A 70 7.52 -11.84 4.09
C LEU A 70 7.61 -10.59 3.21
N LEU A 71 6.48 -10.11 2.73
CA LEU A 71 6.39 -8.80 2.11
C LEU A 71 6.30 -7.74 3.20
N VAL A 72 7.38 -7.00 3.43
CA VAL A 72 7.40 -5.89 4.39
C VAL A 72 7.08 -4.58 3.67
N SER A 73 6.09 -3.85 4.18
CA SER A 73 5.61 -2.59 3.62
C SER A 73 5.68 -1.41 4.58
N VAL A 74 5.53 -0.19 4.03
CA VAL A 74 5.45 1.07 4.77
C VAL A 74 4.65 2.10 3.95
N ASP A 75 4.17 3.17 4.60
CA ASP A 75 3.76 4.41 3.91
C ASP A 75 4.90 5.45 3.94
N GLN A 76 5.72 5.50 2.89
CA GLN A 76 6.80 6.48 2.75
C GLN A 76 6.55 7.42 1.55
N GLU A 77 5.41 8.12 1.57
CA GLU A 77 5.01 9.05 0.50
C GLU A 77 5.93 10.28 0.39
N GLY A 78 6.44 10.75 1.54
CA GLY A 78 7.08 12.06 1.69
C GLY A 78 6.17 13.06 2.41
N GLY A 79 6.70 14.24 2.71
CA GLY A 79 5.98 15.29 3.43
C GLY A 79 5.45 14.81 4.79
N ARG A 80 4.14 15.00 5.03
CA ARG A 80 3.52 14.62 6.30
C ARG A 80 3.32 13.10 6.47
N VAL A 81 3.19 12.35 5.38
CA VAL A 81 3.03 10.88 5.41
C VAL A 81 4.38 10.22 5.12
N ALA A 82 5.21 10.18 6.15
CA ALA A 82 6.52 9.52 6.13
C ALA A 82 6.73 8.85 7.50
N ARG A 83 7.05 7.54 7.50
CA ARG A 83 7.37 6.80 8.73
C ARG A 83 8.87 6.83 9.04
N MET A 84 9.71 6.83 8.01
CA MET A 84 11.17 6.93 8.10
C MET A 84 11.57 8.39 7.93
N ARG A 85 11.62 9.14 9.04
CA ARG A 85 12.10 10.54 9.11
C ARG A 85 13.60 10.57 9.43
N ALA A 86 14.19 11.72 9.80
CA ALA A 86 15.61 11.77 10.20
C ALA A 86 16.01 10.59 11.12
N PRO A 87 17.09 9.84 10.82
CA PRO A 87 18.21 10.19 9.91
C PRO A 87 18.03 9.83 8.42
N TRP A 88 16.87 9.30 8.00
CA TRP A 88 16.58 9.12 6.58
C TRP A 88 16.39 10.47 5.88
N THR A 89 16.33 10.44 4.54
CA THR A 89 16.06 11.65 3.76
C THR A 89 14.62 12.11 4.02
N GLU A 90 14.45 13.35 4.47
CA GLU A 90 13.12 13.97 4.58
C GLU A 90 12.67 14.51 3.22
N TRP A 91 11.88 13.72 2.52
CA TRP A 91 11.36 14.06 1.21
C TRP A 91 10.23 15.10 1.30
N PRO A 92 10.17 16.08 0.38
CA PRO A 92 9.04 17.00 0.31
C PRO A 92 7.74 16.25 -0.08
N PRO A 93 6.56 16.85 0.17
CA PRO A 93 5.30 16.27 -0.30
C PRO A 93 5.26 16.18 -1.83
N LEU A 94 4.44 15.27 -2.37
CA LEU A 94 4.31 15.05 -3.83
C LEU A 94 3.88 16.32 -4.59
N ARG A 95 3.19 17.26 -3.92
CA ARG A 95 2.90 18.60 -4.46
C ARG A 95 4.14 19.33 -4.96
N ALA A 96 5.30 19.15 -4.33
CA ALA A 96 6.55 19.76 -4.77
C ALA A 96 6.94 19.30 -6.17
N LEU A 97 6.84 18.00 -6.44
CA LEU A 97 7.05 17.44 -7.78
C LEU A 97 6.01 17.96 -8.78
N GLY A 98 4.76 18.12 -8.34
CA GLY A 98 3.69 18.73 -9.14
C GLY A 98 4.00 20.15 -9.58
N ARG A 99 4.50 21.00 -8.68
CA ARG A 99 4.89 22.39 -9.00
C ARG A 99 6.05 22.46 -10.00
N GLN A 100 6.96 21.49 -9.99
CA GLN A 100 8.02 21.40 -10.98
C GLN A 100 7.53 20.87 -12.33
N GLY A 101 6.62 19.90 -12.30
CA GLY A 101 6.15 19.19 -13.50
C GLY A 101 7.18 18.29 -14.17
N SER A 102 8.28 17.95 -13.48
CA SER A 102 9.38 17.14 -14.01
C SER A 102 9.20 15.64 -13.71
N GLU A 103 8.95 14.84 -14.75
CA GLU A 103 8.93 13.37 -14.65
C GLU A 103 10.28 12.81 -14.22
N GLU A 104 11.38 13.47 -14.59
CA GLU A 104 12.72 13.07 -14.17
C GLU A 104 12.90 13.23 -12.66
N SER A 105 12.44 14.34 -12.08
CA SER A 105 12.48 14.56 -10.62
C SER A 105 11.64 13.52 -9.88
N ALA A 106 10.44 13.21 -10.39
CA ALA A 106 9.56 12.21 -9.80
C ALA A 106 10.17 10.80 -9.84
N ARG A 107 10.80 10.42 -10.97
CA ARG A 107 11.53 9.16 -11.10
C ARG A 107 12.71 9.09 -10.13
N LYS A 108 13.55 10.14 -10.07
CA LYS A 108 14.73 10.20 -9.18
C LYS A 108 14.33 10.12 -7.70
N MET A 109 13.25 10.78 -7.30
CA MET A 109 12.72 10.65 -5.93
C MET A 109 12.27 9.20 -5.65
N GLY A 110 11.56 8.56 -6.58
CA GLY A 110 11.19 7.15 -6.46
C GLY A 110 12.40 6.22 -6.33
N GLU A 111 13.46 6.43 -7.11
CA GLU A 111 14.70 5.64 -7.03
C GLU A 111 15.43 5.82 -5.70
N ALA A 112 15.48 7.07 -5.21
CA ALA A 112 16.15 7.40 -3.97
C ALA A 112 15.40 6.86 -2.74
N LEU A 113 14.06 6.95 -2.73
CA LEU A 113 13.19 6.30 -1.75
C LEU A 113 13.40 4.78 -1.75
N ALA A 114 13.35 4.15 -2.93
CA ALA A 114 13.54 2.70 -3.05
C ALA A 114 14.91 2.26 -2.52
N ALA A 115 15.97 3.02 -2.75
CA ALA A 115 17.29 2.70 -2.22
C ALA A 115 17.32 2.66 -0.68
N GLU A 116 16.68 3.62 0.00
CA GLU A 116 16.61 3.65 1.46
C GLU A 116 15.73 2.53 2.03
N LEU A 117 14.55 2.34 1.45
CA LEU A 117 13.60 1.29 1.84
C LEU A 117 14.17 -0.11 1.62
N HIS A 118 14.76 -0.34 0.44
CA HIS A 118 15.33 -1.63 0.06
C HIS A 118 16.48 -2.01 1.00
N ALA A 119 17.33 -1.06 1.40
CA ALA A 119 18.42 -1.29 2.34
C ALA A 119 17.93 -1.73 3.74
N CYS A 120 16.75 -1.26 4.17
CA CYS A 120 16.11 -1.67 5.42
C CYS A 120 15.32 -3.00 5.31
N GLY A 121 15.23 -3.59 4.11
CA GLY A 121 14.45 -4.82 3.88
C GLY A 121 12.97 -4.59 3.57
N VAL A 122 12.53 -3.33 3.43
CA VAL A 122 11.18 -3.00 2.92
C VAL A 122 11.14 -3.22 1.41
N ARG A 123 10.04 -3.79 0.91
CA ARG A 123 9.88 -4.20 -0.50
C ARG A 123 8.55 -3.81 -1.12
N LEU A 124 7.68 -3.16 -0.36
CA LEU A 124 6.47 -2.50 -0.86
C LEU A 124 6.38 -1.13 -0.20
N ASP A 125 6.27 -0.08 -1.00
CA ASP A 125 5.91 1.24 -0.52
C ASP A 125 4.48 1.54 -0.94
N PHE A 126 3.65 1.99 -0.01
CA PHE A 126 2.30 2.46 -0.31
C PHE A 126 2.35 3.87 -0.91
N ALA A 127 3.01 3.98 -2.06
CA ALA A 127 3.17 5.20 -2.85
C ALA A 127 3.30 4.84 -4.34
N PRO A 128 2.93 5.75 -5.26
CA PRO A 128 2.48 7.12 -5.02
C PRO A 128 0.96 7.27 -4.81
N VAL A 129 0.58 8.41 -4.22
CA VAL A 129 -0.81 8.87 -4.23
C VAL A 129 -1.17 9.38 -5.63
N MET A 130 -2.16 8.72 -6.24
CA MET A 130 -2.71 8.97 -7.58
C MET A 130 -4.03 9.76 -7.54
N ASP A 131 -4.47 10.18 -6.36
CA ASP A 131 -5.64 11.04 -6.19
C ASP A 131 -5.42 12.42 -6.84
N VAL A 132 -6.45 12.95 -7.50
CA VAL A 132 -6.44 14.30 -8.07
C VAL A 132 -7.07 15.26 -7.06
N ASP A 133 -6.32 16.24 -6.58
CA ASP A 133 -6.76 17.18 -5.54
C ASP A 133 -7.67 18.27 -6.11
N THR A 134 -8.89 17.89 -6.54
CA THR A 134 -9.87 18.79 -7.13
C THR A 134 -10.71 19.54 -6.09
N ASN A 135 -10.81 19.03 -4.87
CA ASN A 135 -11.53 19.67 -3.77
C ASN A 135 -10.55 20.36 -2.80
N PRO A 136 -10.48 21.70 -2.77
CA PRO A 136 -9.56 22.43 -1.89
C PRO A 136 -9.89 22.26 -0.39
N ASN A 137 -11.08 21.75 -0.06
CA ASN A 137 -11.49 21.46 1.32
C ASN A 137 -11.21 19.99 1.72
N ASN A 138 -10.58 19.19 0.87
CA ASN A 138 -10.28 17.79 1.17
C ASN A 138 -9.33 17.71 2.38
N PRO A 139 -9.74 17.07 3.50
CA PRO A 139 -8.91 17.05 4.71
C PRO A 139 -7.80 15.98 4.66
N VAL A 140 -7.87 15.04 3.72
CA VAL A 140 -7.06 13.81 3.70
C VAL A 140 -5.95 13.85 2.67
N ILE A 141 -6.19 14.37 1.47
CA ILE A 141 -5.25 14.34 0.34
C ILE A 141 -4.37 15.59 0.35
N GLY A 142 -4.87 16.74 -0.11
CA GLY A 142 -4.14 18.00 -0.11
C GLY A 142 -2.76 17.88 -0.76
N ASP A 143 -1.71 18.22 -0.03
CA ASP A 143 -0.33 18.20 -0.51
C ASP A 143 0.24 16.79 -0.78
N ARG A 144 -0.45 15.72 -0.36
CA ARG A 144 -0.13 14.34 -0.73
C ARG A 144 -0.36 14.06 -2.21
N SER A 145 -1.26 14.79 -2.87
CA SER A 145 -1.41 14.72 -4.32
C SER A 145 -0.35 15.57 -5.04
N PHE A 146 0.04 15.14 -6.23
CA PHE A 146 0.87 15.94 -7.13
C PHE A 146 0.14 17.21 -7.58
N SER A 147 -1.14 17.14 -7.94
CA SER A 147 -1.83 18.24 -8.63
C SER A 147 -3.35 18.11 -8.58
N ALA A 148 -4.03 19.20 -8.92
CA ALA A 148 -5.45 19.20 -9.31
C ALA A 148 -5.66 18.84 -10.80
N ASP A 149 -4.57 18.70 -11.56
CA ASP A 149 -4.56 18.29 -12.98
C ASP A 149 -4.36 16.75 -13.10
N PRO A 150 -5.37 16.00 -13.58
CA PRO A 150 -5.30 14.54 -13.77
C PRO A 150 -4.14 14.07 -14.65
N ASP A 151 -3.80 14.82 -15.70
CA ASP A 151 -2.72 14.44 -16.62
C ASP A 151 -1.36 14.60 -15.95
N LEU A 152 -1.19 15.65 -15.16
CA LEU A 152 0.03 15.87 -14.41
C LEU A 152 0.21 14.80 -13.32
N VAL A 153 -0.85 14.47 -12.57
CA VAL A 153 -0.84 13.38 -11.58
C VAL A 153 -0.47 12.07 -12.24
N GLY A 154 -1.11 11.73 -13.38
CA GLY A 154 -0.84 10.51 -14.12
C GLY A 154 0.61 10.39 -14.60
N ARG A 155 1.18 11.45 -15.19
CA ARG A 155 2.56 11.45 -15.70
C ARG A 155 3.60 11.33 -14.59
N LEU A 156 3.48 12.15 -13.54
CA LEU A 156 4.44 12.15 -12.44
C LEU A 156 4.34 10.88 -11.58
N GLY A 157 3.11 10.42 -11.31
CA GLY A 157 2.87 9.16 -10.61
C GLY A 157 3.46 7.96 -11.37
N ALA A 158 3.25 7.89 -12.69
CA ALA A 158 3.85 6.86 -13.53
C ALA A 158 5.40 6.89 -13.50
N ALA A 159 6.01 8.07 -13.47
CA ALA A 159 7.45 8.22 -13.37
C ALA A 159 8.00 7.76 -12.00
N MET A 160 7.32 8.11 -10.91
CA MET A 160 7.67 7.67 -9.56
C MET A 160 7.51 6.15 -9.38
N ILE A 161 6.44 5.56 -9.95
CA ILE A 161 6.23 4.09 -10.00
C ILE A 161 7.42 3.39 -10.66
N ARG A 162 7.90 3.92 -11.80
CA ARG A 162 9.09 3.36 -12.48
C ARG A 162 10.33 3.47 -11.61
N GLY A 163 10.51 4.59 -10.90
CA GLY A 163 11.65 4.79 -9.99
C GLY A 163 11.65 3.81 -8.82
N LEU A 164 10.52 3.69 -8.11
CA LEU A 164 10.37 2.76 -6.98
C LEU A 164 10.65 1.31 -7.40
N GLN A 165 9.98 0.86 -8.47
CA GLN A 165 10.09 -0.52 -8.95
C GLN A 165 11.46 -0.82 -9.54
N GLY A 166 12.10 0.16 -10.21
CA GLY A 166 13.46 0.05 -10.71
C GLY A 166 14.50 -0.10 -9.58
N GLY A 167 14.23 0.49 -8.41
CA GLY A 167 15.02 0.31 -7.20
C GLY A 167 14.68 -0.96 -6.40
N GLY A 168 13.84 -1.85 -6.92
CA GLY A 168 13.49 -3.12 -6.26
C GLY A 168 12.42 -3.02 -5.18
N VAL A 169 11.65 -1.93 -5.14
CA VAL A 169 10.52 -1.75 -4.21
C VAL A 169 9.22 -1.71 -5.01
N ALA A 170 8.26 -2.58 -4.69
CA ALA A 170 6.93 -2.56 -5.29
C ALA A 170 6.25 -1.22 -4.99
N ALA A 171 5.70 -0.58 -6.02
CA ALA A 171 4.90 0.64 -5.88
C ALA A 171 3.41 0.29 -5.76
N CYS A 172 2.68 1.12 -5.02
CA CYS A 172 1.24 1.00 -4.85
C CYS A 172 0.53 2.31 -5.22
N ALA A 173 -0.20 2.31 -6.33
CA ALA A 173 -1.04 3.45 -6.70
C ALA A 173 -2.29 3.51 -5.81
N LYS A 174 -2.56 4.66 -5.18
CA LYS A 174 -3.66 4.83 -4.22
C LYS A 174 -4.34 6.21 -4.27
N HIS A 175 -5.61 6.37 -3.91
CA HIS A 175 -6.53 5.36 -3.37
C HIS A 175 -7.67 5.14 -4.37
N PHE A 176 -7.69 3.98 -5.02
CA PHE A 176 -8.63 3.67 -6.10
C PHE A 176 -10.08 3.59 -5.61
N PRO A 177 -11.07 4.18 -6.32
CA PRO A 177 -11.00 4.78 -7.65
C PRO A 177 -10.72 6.29 -7.66
N GLY A 178 -10.37 6.88 -6.52
CA GLY A 178 -10.09 8.31 -6.35
C GLY A 178 -10.70 8.85 -5.05
N HIS A 179 -9.87 9.48 -4.21
CA HIS A 179 -10.23 10.06 -2.92
C HIS A 179 -10.12 11.60 -2.93
N GLY A 180 -9.50 12.18 -3.96
CA GLY A 180 -9.12 13.60 -3.99
C GLY A 180 -10.27 14.63 -3.99
N ASP A 181 -11.52 14.21 -4.23
CA ASP A 181 -12.68 15.11 -4.20
C ASP A 181 -13.60 14.94 -2.97
N THR A 182 -13.27 14.05 -2.03
CA THR A 182 -14.13 13.86 -0.84
C THR A 182 -14.05 15.03 0.14
N ASP A 183 -15.15 15.34 0.81
CA ASP A 183 -15.29 16.35 1.86
C ASP A 183 -15.16 15.79 3.29
N LEU A 184 -15.14 14.46 3.44
CA LEU A 184 -15.03 13.75 4.72
C LEU A 184 -13.74 12.91 4.80
N ASP A 185 -13.21 12.78 6.01
CA ASP A 185 -12.07 11.92 6.30
C ASP A 185 -12.53 10.47 6.54
N SER A 186 -12.04 9.52 5.72
CA SER A 186 -12.29 8.09 5.87
C SER A 186 -11.80 7.49 7.19
N HIS A 187 -10.94 8.20 7.93
CA HIS A 187 -10.56 7.82 9.30
C HIS A 187 -11.65 8.16 10.34
N LEU A 188 -12.68 8.94 9.97
CA LEU A 188 -13.74 9.40 10.85
C LEU A 188 -15.11 8.83 10.46
N GLU A 189 -15.50 8.96 9.20
CA GLU A 189 -16.79 8.52 8.64
C GLU A 189 -16.63 8.08 7.18
N MET A 190 -17.61 7.35 6.62
CA MET A 190 -17.52 6.87 5.22
C MET A 190 -17.75 8.02 4.23
N PRO A 191 -16.73 8.43 3.44
CA PRO A 191 -16.88 9.52 2.48
C PRO A 191 -17.71 9.05 1.27
N THR A 192 -18.41 9.98 0.63
CA THR A 192 -19.20 9.71 -0.58
C THR A 192 -18.74 10.59 -1.74
N VAL A 193 -18.66 10.03 -2.94
CA VAL A 193 -18.42 10.75 -4.19
C VAL A 193 -19.67 10.63 -5.07
N GLU A 194 -20.28 11.78 -5.36
CA GLU A 194 -21.54 11.89 -6.11
C GLU A 194 -21.35 12.16 -7.61
N HIS A 195 -20.10 12.11 -8.10
CA HIS A 195 -19.79 12.42 -9.49
C HIS A 195 -20.32 11.39 -10.48
N SER A 196 -20.65 11.87 -11.68
CA SER A 196 -21.04 11.00 -12.79
C SER A 196 -19.88 10.10 -13.24
N ARG A 197 -20.22 8.97 -13.87
CA ARG A 197 -19.24 8.05 -14.44
C ARG A 197 -18.28 8.72 -15.43
N SER A 198 -18.78 9.60 -16.31
CA SER A 198 -17.94 10.33 -17.27
C SER A 198 -16.88 11.19 -16.57
N ARG A 199 -17.26 11.85 -15.46
CA ARG A 199 -16.32 12.63 -14.65
C ARG A 199 -15.24 11.74 -14.05
N LEU A 200 -15.63 10.60 -13.46
CA LEU A 200 -14.68 9.62 -12.93
C LEU A 200 -13.70 9.15 -14.00
N ASP A 201 -14.18 8.92 -15.23
CA ASP A 201 -13.32 8.52 -16.34
C ASP A 201 -12.33 9.61 -16.75
N ASP A 202 -12.74 10.88 -16.78
CA ASP A 202 -11.90 11.98 -17.24
C ASP A 202 -10.90 12.47 -16.18
N VAL A 203 -11.23 12.33 -14.89
CA VAL A 203 -10.47 12.92 -13.78
C VAL A 203 -9.88 11.83 -12.88
N GLU A 204 -10.70 11.16 -12.08
CA GLU A 204 -10.22 10.30 -10.99
C GLU A 204 -9.52 9.02 -11.50
N LEU A 205 -10.04 8.40 -12.57
CA LEU A 205 -9.50 7.15 -13.14
C LEU A 205 -8.31 7.38 -14.09
N ARG A 206 -8.13 8.61 -14.59
CA ARG A 206 -7.07 8.92 -15.56
C ARG A 206 -5.66 8.66 -15.00
N PRO A 207 -5.29 9.07 -13.77
CA PRO A 207 -4.04 8.67 -13.14
C PRO A 207 -3.86 7.15 -13.00
N PHE A 208 -4.91 6.41 -12.63
CA PHE A 208 -4.81 4.95 -12.47
C PHE A 208 -4.57 4.23 -13.80
N ARG A 209 -5.16 4.71 -14.91
CA ARG A 209 -4.80 4.21 -16.25
C ARG A 209 -3.31 4.39 -16.53
N LYS A 210 -2.73 5.55 -16.19
CA LYS A 210 -1.28 5.79 -16.33
C LYS A 210 -0.43 4.93 -15.41
N ALA A 211 -0.89 4.66 -14.18
CA ALA A 211 -0.21 3.73 -13.28
C ALA A 211 -0.19 2.29 -13.83
N ILE A 212 -1.31 1.82 -14.40
CA ILE A 212 -1.43 0.51 -15.04
C ILE A 212 -0.53 0.42 -16.28
N GLU A 213 -0.54 1.44 -17.15
CA GLU A 213 0.37 1.55 -18.30
C GLU A 213 1.84 1.52 -17.88
N ALA A 214 2.19 2.08 -16.71
CA ALA A 214 3.53 2.05 -16.14
C ALA A 214 3.90 0.71 -15.47
N GLY A 215 2.99 -0.26 -15.43
CA GLY A 215 3.21 -1.59 -14.85
C GLY A 215 3.29 -1.57 -13.33
N VAL A 216 2.43 -0.78 -12.66
CA VAL A 216 2.35 -0.71 -11.20
C VAL A 216 2.08 -2.08 -10.56
N ALA A 217 2.84 -2.41 -9.51
CA ALA A 217 2.84 -3.71 -8.87
C ALA A 217 1.57 -3.97 -8.04
N SER A 218 1.09 -2.95 -7.33
CA SER A 218 -0.16 -3.01 -6.57
C SER A 218 -1.03 -1.75 -6.75
N ILE A 219 -2.33 -1.89 -6.51
CA ILE A 219 -3.29 -0.78 -6.41
C ILE A 219 -4.04 -0.91 -5.08
N MET A 220 -4.06 0.17 -4.30
CA MET A 220 -4.80 0.22 -3.04
C MET A 220 -6.17 0.84 -3.26
N THR A 221 -7.21 0.19 -2.73
CA THR A 221 -8.60 0.67 -2.81
C THR A 221 -8.90 1.66 -1.68
N ALA A 222 -9.88 2.54 -1.88
CA ALA A 222 -10.35 3.47 -0.87
C ALA A 222 -11.66 2.98 -0.22
N HIS A 223 -11.82 3.24 1.08
CA HIS A 223 -13.10 3.04 1.79
C HIS A 223 -14.09 4.19 1.52
N VAL A 224 -14.38 4.44 0.25
CA VAL A 224 -15.22 5.55 -0.24
C VAL A 224 -16.41 4.98 -1.02
N LEU A 225 -17.61 5.48 -0.74
CA LEU A 225 -18.81 5.16 -1.52
C LEU A 225 -18.82 6.02 -2.78
N VAL A 226 -18.78 5.40 -3.96
CA VAL A 226 -18.79 6.13 -5.24
C VAL A 226 -20.07 5.76 -5.96
N ARG A 227 -21.12 6.57 -5.81
CA ARG A 227 -22.50 6.17 -6.18
C ARG A 227 -22.65 5.83 -7.66
N ALA A 228 -21.90 6.49 -8.54
CA ALA A 228 -21.93 6.18 -9.97
C ALA A 228 -21.31 4.82 -10.33
N LEU A 229 -20.61 4.16 -9.39
CA LEU A 229 -20.05 2.82 -9.57
C LEU A 229 -20.80 1.77 -8.72
N ASP A 230 -21.10 2.11 -7.47
CA ASP A 230 -21.87 1.30 -6.54
C ASP A 230 -22.59 2.18 -5.52
N GLU A 231 -23.89 2.00 -5.35
CA GLU A 231 -24.74 2.81 -4.47
C GLU A 231 -24.78 2.29 -3.03
N GLU A 232 -24.40 1.02 -2.81
CA GLU A 232 -24.65 0.33 -1.54
C GLU A 232 -23.40 0.19 -0.67
N VAL A 233 -22.25 -0.07 -1.30
CA VAL A 233 -21.02 -0.44 -0.60
C VAL A 233 -19.83 0.38 -1.06
N PRO A 234 -18.85 0.65 -0.17
CA PRO A 234 -17.65 1.38 -0.55
C PRO A 234 -16.85 0.61 -1.60
N ALA A 235 -16.04 1.31 -2.39
CA ALA A 235 -15.26 0.76 -3.50
C ALA A 235 -14.46 -0.49 -3.12
N THR A 236 -13.83 -0.51 -1.94
CA THR A 236 -13.10 -1.68 -1.39
C THR A 236 -13.94 -2.96 -1.32
N LEU A 237 -15.25 -2.85 -1.11
CA LEU A 237 -16.17 -3.98 -0.91
C LEU A 237 -17.05 -4.25 -2.14
N SER A 238 -16.90 -3.50 -3.23
CA SER A 238 -17.74 -3.62 -4.42
C SER A 238 -17.10 -4.53 -5.48
N PRO A 239 -17.71 -5.68 -5.83
CA PRO A 239 -17.30 -6.47 -6.98
C PRO A 239 -17.43 -5.70 -8.31
N ARG A 240 -18.35 -4.73 -8.39
CA ARG A 240 -18.52 -3.88 -9.59
C ARG A 240 -17.29 -2.99 -9.79
N VAL A 241 -16.73 -2.46 -8.70
CA VAL A 241 -15.54 -1.60 -8.75
C VAL A 241 -14.27 -2.43 -8.93
N ILE A 242 -14.10 -3.50 -8.17
CA ILE A 242 -12.85 -4.26 -8.19
C ILE A 242 -12.80 -5.24 -9.37
N ASP A 243 -13.69 -6.23 -9.46
CA ASP A 243 -13.71 -7.16 -10.60
C ASP A 243 -14.22 -6.49 -11.89
N GLY A 244 -15.31 -5.73 -11.82
CA GLY A 244 -15.90 -5.08 -13.00
C GLY A 244 -15.01 -4.01 -13.62
N LEU A 245 -14.73 -2.94 -12.89
CA LEU A 245 -13.97 -1.79 -13.39
C LEU A 245 -12.45 -2.08 -13.40
N LEU A 246 -11.85 -2.41 -12.26
CA LEU A 246 -10.39 -2.50 -12.18
C LEU A 246 -9.81 -3.72 -12.92
N ARG A 247 -10.36 -4.93 -12.69
CA ARG A 247 -9.85 -6.16 -13.34
C ARG A 247 -10.23 -6.25 -14.80
N ARG A 248 -11.50 -6.03 -15.17
CA ARG A 248 -11.97 -6.29 -16.54
C ARG A 248 -11.84 -5.08 -17.44
N GLU A 249 -12.35 -3.92 -17.03
CA GLU A 249 -12.35 -2.73 -17.89
C GLU A 249 -10.96 -2.11 -18.01
N LEU A 250 -10.30 -1.85 -16.88
CA LEU A 250 -8.93 -1.29 -16.83
C LEU A 250 -7.84 -2.35 -17.02
N ARG A 251 -8.21 -3.63 -17.09
CA ARG A 251 -7.32 -4.77 -17.37
C ARG A 251 -6.13 -4.91 -16.42
N TYR A 252 -6.35 -4.58 -15.15
CA TYR A 252 -5.31 -4.71 -14.14
C TYR A 252 -5.19 -6.14 -13.61
N ASP A 253 -4.01 -6.77 -13.72
CA ASP A 253 -3.74 -8.13 -13.19
C ASP A 253 -2.73 -8.17 -12.02
N GLY A 254 -2.30 -7.00 -11.52
CA GLY A 254 -1.42 -6.92 -10.34
C GLY A 254 -2.15 -7.14 -9.02
N VAL A 255 -1.49 -6.87 -7.89
CA VAL A 255 -2.11 -7.07 -6.56
C VAL A 255 -3.09 -5.94 -6.25
N VAL A 256 -4.32 -6.27 -5.89
CA VAL A 256 -5.27 -5.32 -5.31
C VAL A 256 -5.19 -5.45 -3.79
N VAL A 257 -4.88 -4.35 -3.12
CA VAL A 257 -4.78 -4.27 -1.67
C VAL A 257 -5.88 -3.36 -1.14
N THR A 258 -6.50 -3.70 -0.01
CA THR A 258 -7.43 -2.77 0.63
C THR A 258 -6.67 -1.63 1.31
N ASP A 259 -7.32 -0.50 1.57
CA ASP A 259 -6.88 0.35 2.69
C ASP A 259 -6.99 -0.43 4.02
N ASP A 260 -6.46 0.12 5.11
CA ASP A 260 -6.44 -0.56 6.41
C ASP A 260 -7.87 -0.89 6.89
N LEU A 261 -8.16 -2.18 7.09
CA LEU A 261 -9.49 -2.64 7.50
C LEU A 261 -9.86 -2.16 8.92
N GLU A 262 -8.91 -1.65 9.70
CA GLU A 262 -9.17 -1.01 11.00
C GLU A 262 -9.73 0.43 10.88
N MET A 263 -9.78 1.01 9.68
CA MET A 263 -10.32 2.35 9.48
C MET A 263 -11.82 2.42 9.81
N LYS A 264 -12.22 3.48 10.53
CA LYS A 264 -13.58 3.65 11.05
C LYS A 264 -14.66 3.60 9.97
N ALA A 265 -14.36 4.07 8.75
CA ALA A 265 -15.28 4.02 7.61
C ALA A 265 -15.87 2.61 7.36
N VAL A 266 -15.12 1.54 7.68
CA VAL A 266 -15.57 0.15 7.56
C VAL A 266 -15.69 -0.56 8.90
N ALA A 267 -14.76 -0.36 9.83
CA ALA A 267 -14.70 -1.10 11.10
C ALA A 267 -15.90 -0.83 12.04
N GLN A 268 -16.61 0.30 11.87
CA GLN A 268 -17.84 0.58 12.64
C GLN A 268 -19.08 -0.11 12.08
N ARG A 269 -19.02 -0.62 10.85
CA ARG A 269 -20.17 -1.16 10.10
C ARG A 269 -20.12 -2.68 9.95
N TRP A 270 -18.92 -3.24 9.88
CA TRP A 270 -18.72 -4.68 9.72
C TRP A 270 -17.73 -5.21 10.76
N ALA A 271 -18.03 -6.38 11.31
CA ALA A 271 -17.08 -7.13 12.12
C ALA A 271 -15.89 -7.60 11.26
N PRO A 272 -14.70 -7.83 11.85
CA PRO A 272 -13.47 -8.11 11.10
C PRO A 272 -13.56 -9.28 10.12
N GLY A 273 -14.05 -10.45 10.57
CA GLY A 273 -14.21 -11.62 9.71
C GLY A 273 -15.11 -11.36 8.50
N PRO A 274 -16.38 -10.94 8.69
CA PRO A 274 -17.27 -10.57 7.59
C PRO A 274 -16.70 -9.48 6.67
N LEU A 275 -16.04 -8.46 7.21
CA LEU A 275 -15.39 -7.40 6.42
C LEU A 275 -14.33 -7.97 5.49
N ALA A 276 -13.46 -8.85 6.01
CA ALA A 276 -12.42 -9.52 5.25
C ALA A 276 -13.00 -10.38 4.12
N VAL A 277 -14.09 -11.09 4.40
CA VAL A 277 -14.78 -11.93 3.41
C VAL A 277 -15.38 -11.09 2.29
N LEU A 278 -16.05 -9.98 2.62
CA LEU A 278 -16.60 -9.05 1.62
C LEU A 278 -15.50 -8.46 0.72
N ALA A 279 -14.39 -7.98 1.30
CA ALA A 279 -13.27 -7.47 0.53
C ALA A 279 -12.63 -8.55 -0.37
N ALA A 280 -12.51 -9.78 0.14
CA ALA A 280 -12.00 -10.91 -0.61
C ALA A 280 -12.91 -11.32 -1.77
N GLN A 281 -14.24 -11.27 -1.57
CA GLN A 281 -15.24 -11.55 -2.60
C GLN A 281 -15.33 -10.44 -3.65
N ALA A 282 -15.09 -9.18 -3.27
CA ALA A 282 -14.96 -8.08 -4.21
C ALA A 282 -13.78 -8.28 -5.18
N GLY A 283 -12.72 -8.95 -4.72
CA GLY A 283 -11.55 -9.30 -5.52
C GLY A 283 -10.23 -8.72 -5.02
N CYS A 284 -10.19 -8.23 -3.77
CA CYS A 284 -8.95 -7.75 -3.15
C CYS A 284 -8.06 -8.94 -2.78
N ASP A 285 -6.78 -8.90 -3.14
CA ASP A 285 -5.85 -10.00 -2.90
C ASP A 285 -5.17 -9.91 -1.53
N LEU A 286 -4.90 -8.68 -1.04
CA LEU A 286 -4.18 -8.41 0.21
C LEU A 286 -5.02 -7.52 1.13
N LEU A 287 -5.10 -7.90 2.41
CA LEU A 287 -5.96 -7.28 3.41
C LEU A 287 -5.11 -6.80 4.60
N PRO A 288 -4.75 -5.51 4.69
CA PRO A 288 -4.06 -4.96 5.84
C PRO A 288 -4.97 -4.84 7.08
N VAL A 289 -4.41 -5.23 8.22
CA VAL A 289 -4.97 -5.04 9.57
C VAL A 289 -3.83 -4.54 10.46
N GLY A 290 -3.72 -3.22 10.57
CA GLY A 290 -2.46 -2.55 10.89
C GLY A 290 -2.04 -2.55 12.37
N ALA A 291 -2.92 -2.79 13.33
CA ALA A 291 -2.62 -2.50 14.74
C ALA A 291 -3.08 -3.58 15.74
N THR A 292 -4.28 -4.14 15.59
CA THR A 292 -4.97 -4.88 16.64
C THR A 292 -4.86 -6.40 16.43
N HIS A 293 -4.16 -7.11 17.32
CA HIS A 293 -3.93 -8.56 17.18
C HIS A 293 -5.24 -9.37 17.12
N ASP A 294 -6.20 -9.10 18.01
CA ASP A 294 -7.48 -9.81 18.02
C ASP A 294 -8.22 -9.64 16.68
N MET A 295 -8.21 -8.43 16.11
CA MET A 295 -8.79 -8.17 14.81
C MET A 295 -8.07 -8.92 13.67
N GLN A 296 -6.75 -9.09 13.76
CA GLN A 296 -5.97 -9.88 12.80
C GLN A 296 -6.37 -11.36 12.84
N VAL A 297 -6.56 -11.91 14.04
CA VAL A 297 -7.01 -13.31 14.24
C VAL A 297 -8.44 -13.48 13.72
N GLU A 298 -9.37 -12.60 14.10
CA GLU A 298 -10.78 -12.67 13.63
C GLU A 298 -10.90 -12.54 12.11
N THR A 299 -10.11 -11.65 11.49
CA THR A 299 -10.03 -11.48 10.03
C THR A 299 -9.59 -12.79 9.38
N LEU A 300 -8.54 -13.42 9.90
CA LEU A 300 -8.02 -14.68 9.39
C LEU A 300 -9.02 -15.83 9.56
N GLU A 301 -9.62 -15.98 10.75
CA GLU A 301 -10.63 -16.99 11.02
C GLU A 301 -11.85 -16.86 10.10
N GLY A 302 -12.28 -15.62 9.84
CA GLY A 302 -13.35 -15.32 8.88
C GLY A 302 -13.04 -15.83 7.48
N LEU A 303 -11.85 -15.54 6.96
CA LEU A 303 -11.40 -16.03 5.66
C LEU A 303 -11.29 -17.55 5.60
N VAL A 304 -10.73 -18.17 6.64
CA VAL A 304 -10.61 -19.64 6.72
C VAL A 304 -11.98 -20.28 6.68
N LYS A 305 -12.92 -19.79 7.49
CA LYS A 305 -14.29 -20.30 7.53
C LYS A 305 -14.99 -20.13 6.19
N ALA A 306 -14.85 -18.98 5.54
CA ALA A 306 -15.49 -18.70 4.26
C ALA A 306 -14.96 -19.57 3.11
N VAL A 307 -13.66 -19.90 3.11
CA VAL A 307 -13.11 -20.84 2.13
C VAL A 307 -13.55 -22.28 2.44
N GLU A 308 -13.54 -22.69 3.71
CA GLU A 308 -13.95 -24.03 4.11
C GLU A 308 -15.44 -24.29 3.90
N SER A 309 -16.29 -23.26 4.01
CA SER A 309 -17.73 -23.34 3.72
C SER A 309 -18.06 -23.24 2.22
N GLY A 310 -17.12 -22.78 1.39
CA GLY A 310 -17.32 -22.50 -0.03
C GLY A 310 -17.93 -21.13 -0.36
N GLU A 311 -18.13 -20.28 0.64
CA GLU A 311 -18.55 -18.87 0.46
C GLU A 311 -17.50 -18.05 -0.32
N ILE A 312 -16.22 -18.35 -0.13
CA ILE A 312 -15.13 -17.97 -1.03
C ILE A 312 -14.71 -19.22 -1.80
N PRO A 313 -14.93 -19.30 -3.13
CA PRO A 313 -14.48 -20.44 -3.91
C PRO A 313 -12.95 -20.60 -3.83
N TRP A 314 -12.48 -21.84 -3.68
CA TRP A 314 -11.05 -22.17 -3.67
C TRP A 314 -10.29 -21.57 -4.87
N LYS A 315 -10.90 -21.58 -6.06
CA LYS A 315 -10.33 -20.96 -7.27
C LYS A 315 -10.03 -19.47 -7.07
N ALA A 316 -10.95 -18.71 -6.47
CA ALA A 316 -10.74 -17.28 -6.23
C ALA A 316 -9.62 -17.04 -5.20
N MET A 317 -9.55 -17.90 -4.17
CA MET A 317 -8.44 -17.89 -3.20
C MET A 317 -7.09 -18.19 -3.87
N ASP A 318 -7.05 -19.17 -4.78
CA ASP A 318 -5.85 -19.55 -5.53
C ASP A 318 -5.37 -18.44 -6.47
N GLU A 319 -6.29 -17.77 -7.17
CA GLU A 319 -5.97 -16.65 -8.05
C GLU A 319 -5.35 -15.48 -7.27
N ALA A 320 -5.93 -15.13 -6.12
CA ALA A 320 -5.39 -14.09 -5.24
C ALA A 320 -4.00 -14.45 -4.70
N CYS A 321 -3.82 -15.67 -4.15
CA CYS A 321 -2.52 -16.15 -3.72
C CYS A 321 -1.51 -16.22 -4.87
N GLY A 322 -1.95 -16.52 -6.09
CA GLY A 322 -1.13 -16.52 -7.29
C GLY A 322 -0.60 -15.13 -7.64
N ARG A 323 -1.41 -14.07 -7.51
CA ARG A 323 -0.96 -12.67 -7.68
C ARG A 323 0.04 -12.27 -6.61
N MET A 324 -0.24 -12.61 -5.35
CA MET A 324 0.68 -12.38 -4.24
C MET A 324 2.02 -13.08 -4.44
N ARG A 325 2.01 -14.34 -4.89
CA ARG A 325 3.22 -15.09 -5.24
C ARG A 325 4.02 -14.37 -6.34
N ARG A 326 3.39 -13.97 -7.46
CA ARG A 326 4.08 -13.26 -8.55
C ARG A 326 4.72 -11.95 -8.08
N LEU A 327 4.03 -11.20 -7.23
CA LEU A 327 4.56 -9.98 -6.61
C LEU A 327 5.80 -10.30 -5.77
N LYS A 328 5.71 -11.29 -4.88
CA LYS A 328 6.82 -11.70 -4.02
C LYS A 328 8.00 -12.22 -4.82
N GLU A 329 7.78 -13.07 -5.83
CA GLU A 329 8.83 -13.58 -6.70
C GLU A 329 9.57 -12.44 -7.44
N ARG A 330 8.85 -11.40 -7.87
CA ARG A 330 9.43 -10.25 -8.56
C ARG A 330 10.31 -9.37 -7.67
N PHE A 331 9.94 -9.14 -6.41
CA PHE A 331 10.59 -8.12 -5.56
C PHE A 331 11.37 -8.69 -4.37
N LEU A 332 11.13 -9.94 -3.96
CA LEU A 332 11.74 -10.54 -2.77
C LEU A 332 12.75 -11.64 -3.10
N LEU A 333 12.87 -12.08 -4.36
CA LEU A 333 13.83 -13.10 -4.74
C LEU A 333 15.10 -12.50 -5.36
N PRO A 334 16.29 -13.02 -5.00
CA PRO A 334 16.53 -14.07 -4.01
C PRO A 334 16.27 -13.61 -2.56
N TRP A 335 15.85 -14.53 -1.67
CA TRP A 335 15.60 -14.24 -0.24
C TRP A 335 16.90 -13.76 0.45
N ARG A 336 17.00 -12.45 0.66
CA ARG A 336 18.15 -11.80 1.28
C ARG A 336 17.70 -11.00 2.49
N ASP A 337 18.38 -11.20 3.61
CA ASP A 337 18.16 -10.39 4.80
C ASP A 337 18.88 -9.04 4.64
N PRO A 338 18.31 -7.94 5.17
CA PRO A 338 18.98 -6.65 5.15
C PRO A 338 20.20 -6.64 6.09
N ASP A 339 21.25 -5.90 5.69
CA ASP A 339 22.43 -5.62 6.49
C ASP A 339 22.25 -4.27 7.22
N PRO A 340 22.34 -4.19 8.56
CA PRO A 340 22.12 -2.96 9.29
C PRO A 340 23.14 -1.87 8.93
N LYS A 341 24.38 -2.27 8.59
CA LYS A 341 25.40 -1.32 8.16
C LYS A 341 25.06 -0.71 6.80
N ALA A 342 24.53 -1.51 5.88
CA ALA A 342 24.07 -1.03 4.59
C ALA A 342 22.84 -0.12 4.74
N ALA A 343 21.90 -0.46 5.63
CA ALA A 343 20.76 0.39 5.96
C ALA A 343 21.20 1.76 6.49
N ARG A 344 22.17 1.79 7.41
CA ARG A 344 22.73 3.05 7.91
C ARG A 344 23.41 3.88 6.83
N ALA A 345 24.18 3.24 5.96
CA ALA A 345 24.89 3.94 4.89
C ALA A 345 23.94 4.52 3.83
N ALA A 346 22.81 3.85 3.56
CA ALA A 346 21.82 4.31 2.60
C ALA A 346 21.00 5.49 3.11
N ALA A 347 20.62 5.47 4.39
CA ALA A 347 19.74 6.46 5.00
C ALA A 347 20.37 7.86 5.03
N GLY A 348 19.69 8.85 4.44
CA GLY A 348 20.10 10.25 4.49
C GLY A 348 21.43 10.53 3.79
N ALA A 349 21.82 9.70 2.82
CA ALA A 349 23.04 9.93 2.07
C ALA A 349 23.04 11.30 1.38
N GLY A 350 24.21 11.93 1.28
CA GLY A 350 24.34 13.33 0.87
C GLY A 350 23.70 13.64 -0.49
N GLU A 351 23.79 12.73 -1.45
CA GLU A 351 23.17 12.87 -2.78
C GLU A 351 21.63 12.85 -2.73
N ARG A 352 21.03 12.06 -1.83
CA ARG A 352 19.58 11.98 -1.65
C ARG A 352 19.04 13.21 -0.94
N VAL A 353 19.75 13.67 0.10
CA VAL A 353 19.44 14.92 0.81
C VAL A 353 19.57 16.12 -0.12
N ALA A 354 20.59 16.15 -0.99
CA ALA A 354 20.74 17.19 -2.00
C ALA A 354 19.58 17.19 -3.00
N LEU A 355 19.16 16.02 -3.49
CA LEU A 355 18.00 15.87 -4.37
C LEU A 355 16.70 16.34 -3.70
N ALA A 356 16.44 15.96 -2.44
CA ALA A 356 15.26 16.41 -1.72
C ALA A 356 15.23 17.95 -1.60
N ARG A 357 16.37 18.56 -1.30
CA ARG A 357 16.54 20.03 -1.26
C ARG A 357 16.31 20.69 -2.61
N GLU A 358 16.89 20.15 -3.67
CA GLU A 358 16.66 20.61 -5.03
C GLU A 358 15.15 20.58 -5.35
N ILE A 359 14.48 19.48 -4.98
CA ILE A 359 13.06 19.32 -5.26
C ILE A 359 12.23 20.40 -4.57
N ALA A 360 12.47 20.60 -3.28
CA ALA A 360 11.74 21.61 -2.50
C ALA A 360 12.03 23.04 -2.95
N GLN A 361 13.30 23.38 -3.23
CA GLN A 361 13.69 24.74 -3.64
C GLN A 361 13.05 25.13 -4.97
N GLN A 362 13.09 24.25 -5.97
CA GLN A 362 12.45 24.49 -7.26
C GLN A 362 10.92 24.57 -7.16
N ALA A 363 10.32 23.98 -6.11
CA ALA A 363 8.90 24.09 -5.81
C ALA A 363 8.51 25.32 -4.95
N GLY A 364 9.48 26.18 -4.62
CA GLY A 364 9.28 27.34 -3.74
C GLY A 364 8.95 26.96 -2.30
N MET A 365 9.41 25.81 -1.83
CA MET A 365 9.20 25.30 -0.47
C MET A 365 10.51 25.38 0.33
N ALA A 366 10.41 25.75 1.61
CA ALA A 366 11.50 25.55 2.56
C ALA A 366 11.40 24.13 3.14
N LEU A 367 12.53 23.41 3.22
CA LEU A 367 12.66 22.16 3.96
C LEU A 367 13.22 22.41 5.35
#